data_AF-A0AAV3WBF7-F1
#
_entry.id   AF-A0AAV3WBF7-F1
#
_cell.length_a   1.000
_cell.length_b   1.000
_cell.length_c   1.000
_cell.angle_alpha   90.00
_cell.angle_beta   90.00
_cell.angle_gamma   90.00
#
_symmetry.space_group_name_H-M   'P 1'
#
loop_
_entity.id
_entity.type
_entity.pdbx_description
1 polymer ?
#
loop_
_entity_poly.entity_id
_entity_poly.type
_entity_poly.pdbx_seq_one_letter_code
_entity_poly.pdbx_strand_id
1 'polypeptide(L)'
;MLSIRFKGSQEFMKFIIRNIGTIGSAEIELNNLTVISGENNSGKTTISKIAYAVGQASSSFPIDYKRHQYNEFRKLYDEIAFNLTRLLRNSEEVKQYDSYQKLMSVLLDIRRSSEVTEFDLSITKELVIEIESYLEGKDEVSPNYFKRIYSILDKLHNLYDEYNYNDPIDKFIFRALKNEFINELLNKRNGAKEAYLSLEMDDFKVFEITFNNKEILSFNSEQNKLPIKDSTLIEGPYIFQLASIIHDISIRDSISRRSTKINPKIPYHVLDLCSKLDGSRGIDNINDKSDWRIETKDFYDGSIDYKLETNNFELNENELIFNVNNVSSGMKSIAILDLLCKGYFINSESILIVDEPETNLHPQWQNLYAKFLIKLANQGTRILVNTHSPYMLESLKIYSDKSNKSLGAKFYFSHKCENIIKIEDTNGNIVPIIDALSAPLYSLMEELEDVDNF
;
A
#
# COMPACT_ATOMS: atom_id res chain seq x y z
N MET A 1 5.82 32.82 5.64
CA MET A 1 5.95 33.28 4.24
C MET A 1 6.28 32.07 3.39
N LEU A 2 5.56 31.62 2.37
CA LEU A 2 4.24 31.90 1.81
C LEU A 2 3.54 30.53 1.74
N SER A 3 2.32 30.42 2.24
CA SER A 3 1.45 29.31 1.87
C SER A 3 1.04 29.52 0.41
N ILE A 4 1.62 28.72 -0.48
CA ILE A 4 1.09 28.57 -1.83
C ILE A 4 -0.25 27.85 -1.64
N ARG A 5 -1.33 28.64 -1.53
CA ARG A 5 -2.67 28.15 -1.77
C ARG A 5 -2.69 27.68 -3.22
N PHE A 6 -2.68 26.37 -3.44
CA PHE A 6 -3.05 25.77 -4.71
C PHE A 6 -4.54 26.08 -4.97
N LYS A 7 -4.80 27.26 -5.51
CA LYS A 7 -6.10 27.63 -6.07
C LYS A 7 -6.20 27.01 -7.46
N GLY A 8 -6.91 25.89 -7.56
CA GLY A 8 -7.92 25.67 -8.60
C GLY A 8 -7.49 25.71 -10.08
N SER A 9 -6.39 25.07 -10.46
CA SER A 9 -6.31 24.42 -11.79
C SER A 9 -6.64 22.94 -11.58
N GLN A 10 -7.67 22.44 -12.27
CA GLN A 10 -7.88 20.99 -12.39
C GLN A 10 -6.70 20.45 -13.20
N GLU A 11 -5.63 20.04 -12.54
CA GLU A 11 -4.56 19.28 -13.18
C GLU A 11 -5.13 17.91 -13.53
N PHE A 12 -5.25 17.66 -14.83
CA PHE A 12 -5.81 16.43 -15.35
C PHE A 12 -4.75 15.34 -15.27
N MET A 13 -5.02 14.27 -14.53
CA MET A 13 -4.12 13.11 -14.45
C MET A 13 -4.71 11.95 -15.22
N LYS A 14 -3.92 11.27 -16.05
CA LYS A 14 -4.38 10.11 -16.82
C LYS A 14 -3.41 8.96 -16.70
N PHE A 15 -3.91 7.80 -16.28
CA PHE A 15 -3.20 6.54 -16.35
C PHE A 15 -3.46 5.83 -17.67
N ILE A 16 -2.38 5.40 -18.33
CA ILE A 16 -2.44 4.50 -19.48
C ILE A 16 -1.80 3.18 -19.06
N ILE A 17 -2.60 2.11 -19.11
CA ILE A 17 -2.24 0.79 -18.58
C ILE A 17 -2.38 -0.24 -19.70
N ARG A 18 -1.38 -1.10 -19.87
CA ARG A 18 -1.48 -2.26 -20.77
C ARG A 18 -0.84 -3.50 -20.14
N ASN A 19 -1.55 -4.62 -20.25
CA ASN A 19 -1.09 -5.95 -19.84
C ASN A 19 -0.67 -6.10 -18.36
N ILE A 20 -1.23 -5.32 -17.45
CA ILE A 20 -0.97 -5.44 -16.00
C ILE A 20 -2.11 -6.22 -15.33
N GLY A 21 -1.76 -7.25 -14.54
CA GLY A 21 -2.71 -8.05 -13.78
C GLY A 21 -3.76 -8.70 -14.68
N THR A 22 -5.02 -8.31 -14.53
CA THR A 22 -6.11 -8.84 -15.37
C THR A 22 -6.48 -7.94 -16.57
N ILE A 23 -5.85 -6.77 -16.65
CA ILE A 23 -6.19 -5.70 -17.60
C ILE A 23 -5.41 -5.90 -18.90
N GLY A 24 -6.10 -5.82 -20.04
CA GLY A 24 -5.42 -5.79 -21.34
C GLY A 24 -5.01 -4.37 -21.72
N SER A 25 -5.96 -3.45 -21.67
CA SER A 25 -5.74 -2.02 -21.91
C SER A 25 -6.75 -1.20 -21.12
N ALA A 26 -6.30 -0.12 -20.49
CA ALA A 26 -7.17 0.87 -19.86
C ALA A 26 -6.56 2.26 -19.95
N GLU A 27 -7.42 3.26 -20.15
CA GLU A 27 -7.07 4.67 -20.06
C GLU A 27 -8.02 5.31 -19.04
N ILE A 28 -7.47 5.81 -17.94
CA ILE A 28 -8.25 6.24 -16.78
C ILE A 28 -7.80 7.62 -16.34
N GLU A 29 -8.71 8.56 -16.43
CA GLU A 29 -8.55 9.91 -15.93
C GLU A 29 -8.87 9.94 -14.44
N LEU A 30 -7.88 10.34 -13.63
CA LEU A 30 -8.00 10.55 -12.20
C LEU A 30 -8.39 12.00 -11.91
N ASN A 31 -9.68 12.26 -11.90
CA ASN A 31 -10.25 13.51 -11.42
C ASN A 31 -10.53 13.44 -9.90
N ASN A 32 -11.11 14.49 -9.33
CA ASN A 32 -11.42 14.52 -7.89
C ASN A 32 -12.34 13.36 -7.49
N LEU A 33 -13.24 12.93 -8.38
CA LEU A 33 -13.98 11.68 -8.24
C LEU A 33 -13.85 10.85 -9.52
N THR A 34 -13.34 9.64 -9.36
CA THR A 34 -13.25 8.63 -10.41
C THR A 34 -13.93 7.37 -9.91
N VAL A 35 -14.95 6.88 -10.62
CA VAL A 35 -15.71 5.69 -10.24
C VAL A 35 -15.53 4.62 -11.31
N ILE A 36 -15.05 3.44 -10.93
CA ILE A 36 -14.94 2.28 -11.81
C ILE A 36 -15.96 1.25 -11.34
N SER A 37 -16.86 0.86 -12.24
CA SER A 37 -17.93 -0.06 -11.89
C SER A 37 -18.17 -1.08 -12.99
N GLY A 38 -18.70 -2.23 -12.61
CA GLY A 38 -18.92 -3.38 -13.49
C GLY A 38 -18.91 -4.69 -12.73
N GLU A 39 -19.09 -5.81 -13.43
CA GLU A 39 -19.30 -7.13 -12.83
C GLU A 39 -18.12 -7.60 -11.98
N ASN A 40 -18.33 -8.65 -11.18
CA ASN A 40 -17.24 -9.30 -10.46
C ASN A 40 -16.18 -9.85 -11.42
N ASN A 41 -14.93 -9.85 -10.99
CA ASN A 41 -13.77 -10.25 -11.81
C ASN A 41 -13.51 -9.38 -13.06
N SER A 42 -14.00 -8.13 -13.08
CA SER A 42 -13.71 -7.12 -14.10
C SER A 42 -12.47 -6.27 -13.79
N GLY A 43 -11.50 -6.73 -12.98
CA GLY A 43 -10.19 -6.07 -12.89
C GLY A 43 -10.15 -4.70 -12.20
N LYS A 44 -11.26 -4.26 -11.58
CA LYS A 44 -11.35 -3.00 -10.81
C LYS A 44 -10.25 -2.89 -9.75
N THR A 45 -10.09 -3.91 -8.89
CA THR A 45 -9.02 -3.98 -7.88
C THR A 45 -7.61 -3.90 -8.48
N THR A 46 -7.41 -4.34 -9.73
CA THR A 46 -6.11 -4.18 -10.41
C THR A 46 -5.79 -2.69 -10.64
N ILE A 47 -6.78 -1.87 -11.03
CA ILE A 47 -6.59 -0.42 -11.14
C ILE A 47 -6.30 0.21 -9.79
N SER A 48 -7.05 -0.16 -8.74
CA SER A 48 -6.80 0.35 -7.39
C SER A 48 -5.36 0.10 -6.93
N LYS A 49 -4.86 -1.11 -7.13
CA LYS A 49 -3.48 -1.48 -6.77
C LYS A 49 -2.43 -0.73 -7.58
N ILE A 50 -2.68 -0.47 -8.87
CA ILE A 50 -1.78 0.33 -9.72
C ILE A 50 -1.75 1.78 -9.23
N ALA A 51 -2.92 2.41 -9.04
CA ALA A 51 -3.01 3.79 -8.57
C ALA A 51 -2.36 3.96 -7.19
N TYR A 52 -2.56 2.99 -6.29
CA TYR A 52 -1.90 2.93 -4.99
C TYR A 52 -0.38 2.80 -5.12
N ALA A 53 0.11 1.83 -5.90
CA ALA A 53 1.54 1.60 -6.04
C ALA A 53 2.29 2.83 -6.60
N VAL A 54 1.68 3.53 -7.56
CA VAL A 54 2.25 4.77 -8.11
C VAL A 54 2.24 5.88 -7.06
N GLY A 55 1.13 6.10 -6.35
CA GLY A 55 1.06 7.13 -5.31
C GLY A 55 2.01 6.89 -4.13
N GLN A 56 2.29 5.63 -3.80
CA GLN A 56 3.23 5.26 -2.76
C GLN A 56 4.70 5.44 -3.16
N ALA A 57 5.03 5.34 -4.45
CA ALA A 57 6.42 5.42 -4.91
C ALA A 57 7.13 6.74 -4.54
N SER A 58 6.38 7.79 -4.23
CA SER A 58 6.85 9.11 -3.77
C SER A 58 6.58 9.41 -2.29
N SER A 59 6.02 8.46 -1.53
CA SER A 59 5.52 8.63 -0.15
C SER A 59 6.44 7.95 0.89
N SER A 60 5.85 7.21 1.84
CA SER A 60 6.51 6.40 2.87
C SER A 60 7.19 5.16 2.31
N PHE A 61 6.70 4.57 1.20
CA PHE A 61 7.25 3.33 0.67
C PHE A 61 8.78 3.33 0.45
N PRO A 62 9.40 4.36 -0.17
CA PRO A 62 10.86 4.46 -0.24
C PRO A 62 11.56 4.40 1.12
N ILE A 63 10.99 5.05 2.14
CA ILE A 63 11.56 5.13 3.49
C ILE A 63 11.42 3.76 4.18
N ASP A 64 10.23 3.17 4.14
CA ASP A 64 9.93 1.88 4.75
C ASP A 64 10.71 0.75 4.09
N TYR A 65 10.84 0.78 2.76
CA TYR A 65 11.65 -0.18 2.02
C TYR A 65 13.13 -0.09 2.43
N LYS A 66 13.69 1.12 2.52
CA LYS A 66 15.07 1.31 3.00
C LYS A 66 15.24 0.84 4.44
N ARG A 67 14.27 1.12 5.32
CA ARG A 67 14.27 0.65 6.71
C ARG A 67 14.19 -0.87 6.80
N HIS A 68 13.37 -1.50 5.97
CA HIS A 68 13.26 -2.95 5.89
C HIS A 68 14.59 -3.58 5.46
N GLN A 69 15.21 -3.09 4.37
CA GLN A 69 16.52 -3.59 3.93
C GLN A 69 17.59 -3.39 5.01
N TYR A 70 17.60 -2.26 5.71
CA TYR A 70 18.49 -2.01 6.85
C TYR A 70 18.33 -3.07 7.96
N ASN A 71 17.08 -3.39 8.32
CA ASN A 71 16.81 -4.43 9.31
C ASN A 71 17.29 -5.82 8.85
N GLU A 72 17.20 -6.14 7.56
CA GLU A 72 17.72 -7.39 7.00
C GLU A 72 19.26 -7.44 7.07
N PHE A 73 19.96 -6.34 6.70
CA PHE A 73 21.40 -6.21 6.91
C PHE A 73 21.77 -6.49 8.37
N ARG A 74 21.10 -5.80 9.31
CA ARG A 74 21.33 -5.97 10.75
C ARG A 74 21.17 -7.42 11.20
N LYS A 75 20.10 -8.10 10.78
CA LYS A 75 19.87 -9.53 11.11
C LYS A 75 20.99 -10.42 10.61
N LEU A 76 21.46 -10.22 9.37
CA LEU A 76 22.55 -11.02 8.80
C LEU A 76 23.87 -10.76 9.51
N TYR A 77 24.19 -9.50 9.85
CA TYR A 77 25.38 -9.20 10.64
C TYR A 77 25.32 -9.82 12.04
N ASP A 78 24.18 -9.76 12.74
CA ASP A 78 24.01 -10.44 14.03
C ASP A 78 24.19 -11.96 13.91
N GLU A 79 23.73 -12.57 12.81
CA GLU A 79 23.95 -14.00 12.55
C GLU A 79 25.43 -14.31 12.26
N ILE A 80 26.13 -13.48 11.46
CA ILE A 80 27.58 -13.60 11.24
C ILE A 80 28.35 -13.48 12.56
N ALA A 81 28.04 -12.45 13.35
CA ALA A 81 28.66 -12.20 14.65
C ALA A 81 28.54 -13.42 15.57
N PHE A 82 27.35 -13.99 15.65
CA PHE A 82 27.06 -15.14 16.49
C PHE A 82 27.84 -16.39 16.05
N ASN A 83 27.91 -16.66 14.74
CA ASN A 83 28.63 -17.80 14.20
C ASN A 83 30.15 -17.63 14.33
N LEU A 84 30.68 -16.43 14.07
CA LEU A 84 32.11 -16.13 14.26
C LEU A 84 32.49 -16.26 15.74
N THR A 85 31.71 -15.69 16.67
CA THR A 85 31.96 -15.84 18.12
C THR A 85 31.99 -17.32 18.54
N ARG A 86 31.16 -18.18 17.92
CA ARG A 86 31.15 -19.62 18.20
C ARG A 86 32.34 -20.37 17.61
N LEU A 87 32.76 -20.04 16.39
CA LEU A 87 33.96 -20.59 15.77
C LEU A 87 35.22 -20.23 16.58
N LEU A 88 35.27 -18.99 17.06
CA LEU A 88 36.42 -18.39 17.74
C LEU A 88 36.45 -18.69 19.25
N ARG A 89 35.56 -19.55 19.78
CA ARG A 89 35.51 -19.87 21.21
C ARG A 89 36.71 -20.66 21.73
N ASN A 90 37.48 -21.31 20.85
CA ASN A 90 38.58 -22.22 21.22
C ASN A 90 39.91 -21.91 20.48
N SER A 91 40.31 -20.66 20.34
CA SER A 91 41.70 -20.35 20.01
C SER A 91 42.19 -19.13 20.79
N GLU A 92 43.26 -19.30 21.56
CA GLU A 92 43.93 -18.21 22.28
C GLU A 92 44.45 -17.10 21.34
N GLU A 93 44.47 -17.35 20.02
CA GLU A 93 44.82 -16.42 18.93
C GLU A 93 43.77 -15.32 18.67
N VAL A 94 42.52 -15.47 19.16
CA VAL A 94 41.39 -14.60 18.79
C VAL A 94 41.44 -13.22 19.43
N LYS A 95 42.00 -13.10 20.64
CA LYS A 95 42.07 -11.82 21.35
C LYS A 95 43.04 -10.82 20.70
N GLN A 96 43.95 -11.29 19.84
CA GLN A 96 44.93 -10.46 19.14
C GLN A 96 44.49 -10.05 17.73
N TYR A 97 43.34 -10.52 17.24
CA TYR A 97 42.94 -10.28 15.85
C TYR A 97 42.15 -8.97 15.69
N ASP A 98 42.77 -8.01 15.02
CA ASP A 98 42.24 -6.66 14.81
C ASP A 98 40.89 -6.67 14.06
N SER A 99 40.71 -7.59 13.09
CA SER A 99 39.46 -7.69 12.31
C SER A 99 38.27 -8.20 13.13
N TYR A 100 38.47 -9.04 14.15
CA TYR A 100 37.37 -9.43 15.05
C TYR A 100 36.97 -8.26 15.96
N GLN A 101 37.96 -7.47 16.42
CA GLN A 101 37.68 -6.26 17.18
C GLN A 101 36.99 -5.19 16.32
N LYS A 102 37.42 -5.01 15.06
CA LYS A 102 36.75 -4.15 14.07
C LYS A 102 35.34 -4.62 13.76
N LEU A 103 35.13 -5.92 13.53
CA LEU A 103 33.81 -6.50 13.36
C LEU A 103 32.92 -6.23 14.58
N MET A 104 33.42 -6.47 15.80
CA MET A 104 32.65 -6.18 17.01
C MET A 104 32.39 -4.68 17.18
N SER A 105 33.32 -3.80 16.80
CA SER A 105 33.10 -2.36 16.84
C SER A 105 32.00 -1.94 15.87
N VAL A 106 32.02 -2.45 14.64
CA VAL A 106 30.98 -2.18 13.65
C VAL A 106 29.65 -2.76 14.08
N LEU A 107 29.60 -4.00 14.59
CA LEU A 107 28.38 -4.59 15.17
C LEU A 107 27.84 -3.79 16.36
N LEU A 108 28.72 -3.24 17.20
CA LEU A 108 28.33 -2.35 18.28
C LEU A 108 27.76 -1.03 17.72
N ASP A 109 28.31 -0.50 16.64
CA ASP A 109 27.79 0.69 15.97
C ASP A 109 26.44 0.42 15.29
N ILE A 110 26.26 -0.72 14.59
CA ILE A 110 24.95 -1.17 14.06
C ILE A 110 23.91 -1.30 15.20
N ARG A 111 24.36 -1.76 16.37
CA ARG A 111 23.50 -1.92 17.56
C ARG A 111 23.20 -0.60 18.25
N ARG A 112 24.09 0.39 18.16
CA ARG A 112 23.95 1.72 18.79
C ARG A 112 23.17 2.70 17.91
N SER A 113 23.21 2.54 16.59
CA SER A 113 22.39 3.34 15.68
C SER A 113 20.91 3.07 15.92
N SER A 114 20.20 4.06 16.45
CA SER A 114 18.74 4.05 16.60
C SER A 114 18.02 4.44 15.30
N GLU A 115 18.70 5.13 14.39
CA GLU A 115 18.14 5.70 13.17
C GLU A 115 19.01 5.38 11.94
N VAL A 116 18.34 5.22 10.80
CA VAL A 116 18.84 4.80 9.47
C VAL A 116 19.81 5.81 8.84
N THR A 117 20.02 6.98 9.44
CA THR A 117 20.83 8.03 8.84
C THR A 117 22.30 7.78 9.11
N GLU A 118 23.01 7.39 8.05
CA GLU A 118 24.47 7.19 7.96
C GLU A 118 25.00 5.85 8.49
N PHE A 119 24.34 4.75 8.15
CA PHE A 119 25.06 3.49 8.00
C PHE A 119 25.93 3.55 6.75
N ASP A 120 27.25 3.66 6.91
CA ASP A 120 28.16 3.64 5.76
C ASP A 120 28.32 2.20 5.25
N LEU A 121 27.45 1.82 4.31
CA LEU A 121 27.47 0.51 3.64
C LEU A 121 28.84 0.17 3.03
N SER A 122 29.66 1.18 2.72
CA SER A 122 30.99 0.96 2.20
C SER A 122 31.91 0.33 3.25
N ILE A 123 31.91 0.86 4.48
CA ILE A 123 32.67 0.32 5.62
C ILE A 123 32.26 -1.12 5.90
N THR A 124 30.97 -1.41 5.85
CA THR A 124 30.50 -2.76 6.19
C THR A 124 30.70 -3.76 5.05
N LYS A 125 30.70 -3.30 3.80
CA LYS A 125 31.09 -4.12 2.64
C LYS A 125 32.58 -4.48 2.70
N GLU A 126 33.45 -3.52 3.03
CA GLU A 126 34.88 -3.78 3.24
C GLU A 126 35.12 -4.82 4.34
N LEU A 127 34.41 -4.70 5.47
CA LEU A 127 34.53 -5.68 6.56
C LEU A 127 34.06 -7.08 6.16
N VAL A 128 33.01 -7.19 5.34
CA VAL A 128 32.57 -8.49 4.80
C VAL A 128 33.66 -9.13 3.95
N ILE A 129 34.36 -8.35 3.13
CA ILE A 129 35.49 -8.81 2.31
C ILE A 129 36.68 -9.23 3.20
N GLU A 130 36.99 -8.49 4.26
CA GLU A 130 38.03 -8.87 5.23
C GLU A 130 37.72 -10.22 5.92
N ILE A 131 36.46 -10.45 6.29
CA ILE A 131 36.01 -11.72 6.89
C ILE A 131 36.20 -12.87 5.89
N GLU A 132 35.80 -12.67 4.62
CA GLU A 132 35.96 -13.67 3.57
C GLU A 132 37.42 -14.09 3.42
N SER A 133 38.32 -13.12 3.30
CA SER A 133 39.77 -13.38 3.18
C SER A 133 40.35 -14.14 4.38
N TYR A 134 39.82 -13.93 5.59
CA TYR A 134 40.26 -14.70 6.77
C TYR A 134 39.79 -16.17 6.75
N LEU A 135 38.62 -16.43 6.19
CA LEU A 135 38.02 -17.76 6.15
C LEU A 135 38.62 -18.62 5.03
N GLU A 136 39.17 -18.01 3.98
CA GLU A 136 39.88 -18.70 2.91
C GLU A 136 40.96 -19.65 3.45
N GLY A 137 40.86 -20.93 3.08
CA GLY A 137 41.82 -21.97 3.46
C GLY A 137 41.63 -22.60 4.85
N LYS A 138 40.61 -22.20 5.62
CA LYS A 138 40.30 -22.78 6.95
C LYS A 138 39.10 -23.73 6.98
N ASP A 139 38.52 -24.01 5.81
CA ASP A 139 37.28 -24.79 5.65
C ASP A 139 37.37 -26.25 6.14
N GLU A 140 38.59 -26.81 6.21
CA GLU A 140 38.82 -28.22 6.57
C GLU A 140 38.48 -28.54 8.04
N VAL A 141 38.50 -27.55 8.93
CA VAL A 141 38.40 -27.78 10.39
C VAL A 141 36.94 -27.93 10.86
N SER A 142 35.97 -27.31 10.18
CA SER A 142 34.55 -27.32 10.61
C SER A 142 33.57 -26.99 9.47
N PRO A 143 33.44 -27.88 8.46
CA PRO A 143 32.80 -27.57 7.17
C PRO A 143 31.34 -27.07 7.29
N ASN A 144 30.59 -27.53 8.29
CA ASN A 144 29.19 -27.08 8.48
C ASN A 144 29.07 -25.63 8.96
N TYR A 145 30.02 -25.13 9.75
CA TYR A 145 30.01 -23.74 10.24
C TYR A 145 30.45 -22.78 9.14
N PHE A 146 31.51 -23.11 8.41
CA PHE A 146 31.96 -22.34 7.24
C PHE A 146 30.87 -22.26 6.17
N LYS A 147 30.22 -23.39 5.84
CA LYS A 147 29.08 -23.41 4.90
C LYS A 147 27.93 -22.48 5.32
N ARG A 148 27.64 -22.38 6.62
CA ARG A 148 26.62 -21.45 7.13
C ARG A 148 27.05 -20.00 7.00
N ILE A 149 28.32 -19.69 7.27
CA ILE A 149 28.85 -18.33 7.15
C ILE A 149 28.88 -17.88 5.69
N TYR A 150 29.41 -18.69 4.76
CA TYR A 150 29.39 -18.37 3.33
C TYR A 150 27.94 -18.16 2.82
N SER A 151 26.98 -18.97 3.27
CA SER A 151 25.57 -18.74 2.92
C SER A 151 25.00 -17.40 3.43
N ILE A 152 25.54 -16.84 4.52
CA ILE A 152 25.13 -15.53 5.03
C ILE A 152 25.86 -14.41 4.26
N LEU A 153 27.14 -14.59 3.96
CA LEU A 153 27.96 -13.67 3.16
C LEU A 153 27.36 -13.51 1.74
N ASP A 154 26.99 -14.61 1.08
CA ASP A 154 26.29 -14.58 -0.21
C ASP A 154 25.00 -13.73 -0.15
N LYS A 155 24.24 -13.83 0.95
CA LYS A 155 23.02 -13.02 1.11
C LYS A 155 23.34 -11.54 1.31
N LEU A 156 24.41 -11.23 2.06
CA LEU A 156 24.86 -9.85 2.23
C LEU A 156 25.30 -9.24 0.91
N HIS A 157 26.07 -9.95 0.09
CA HIS A 157 26.45 -9.50 -1.25
C HIS A 157 25.24 -9.19 -2.12
N ASN A 158 24.26 -10.10 -2.17
CA ASN A 158 23.02 -9.86 -2.88
C ASN A 158 22.26 -8.62 -2.36
N LEU A 159 22.23 -8.40 -1.04
CA LEU A 159 21.60 -7.20 -0.46
C LEU A 159 22.37 -5.92 -0.78
N TYR A 160 23.71 -5.95 -0.78
CA TYR A 160 24.52 -4.78 -1.15
C TYR A 160 24.29 -4.37 -2.60
N ASP A 161 24.11 -5.34 -3.49
CA ASP A 161 23.86 -5.06 -4.90
C ASP A 161 22.42 -4.56 -5.15
N GLU A 162 21.46 -4.93 -4.29
CA GLU A 162 20.07 -4.48 -4.37
C GLU A 162 19.83 -3.11 -3.68
N TYR A 163 20.57 -2.79 -2.62
CA TYR A 163 20.38 -1.58 -1.82
C TYR A 163 20.98 -0.34 -2.50
N ASN A 164 20.17 0.70 -2.69
CA ASN A 164 20.67 2.00 -3.14
C ASN A 164 19.87 3.15 -2.53
N TYR A 165 20.58 4.05 -1.84
CA TYR A 165 19.98 5.17 -1.12
C TYR A 165 19.32 6.19 -2.07
N ASN A 166 19.83 6.30 -3.29
CA ASN A 166 19.34 7.23 -4.31
C ASN A 166 18.66 6.49 -5.46
N ASP A 167 17.91 5.42 -5.15
CA ASP A 167 17.19 4.71 -6.19
C ASP A 167 16.25 5.65 -6.95
N PRO A 168 16.26 5.60 -8.29
CA PRO A 168 15.36 6.41 -9.10
C PRO A 168 13.90 5.98 -8.94
N ILE A 169 12.99 6.85 -9.34
CA ILE A 169 11.55 6.72 -9.08
C ILE A 169 10.93 5.49 -9.75
N ASP A 170 11.46 5.08 -10.90
CA ASP A 170 11.07 3.88 -11.64
C ASP A 170 11.25 2.60 -10.83
N LYS A 171 12.35 2.47 -10.08
CA LYS A 171 12.57 1.35 -9.18
C LYS A 171 11.57 1.33 -8.04
N PHE A 172 11.20 2.48 -7.49
CA PHE A 172 10.17 2.54 -6.44
C PHE A 172 8.79 2.19 -6.97
N ILE A 173 8.39 2.71 -8.14
CA ILE A 173 7.15 2.32 -8.82
C ILE A 173 7.13 0.80 -9.06
N PHE A 174 8.19 0.26 -9.65
CA PHE A 174 8.28 -1.16 -9.96
C PHE A 174 8.26 -2.05 -8.72
N ARG A 175 8.97 -1.68 -7.65
CA ARG A 175 8.97 -2.41 -6.37
C ARG A 175 7.61 -2.33 -5.67
N ALA A 176 6.96 -1.18 -5.68
CA ALA A 176 5.62 -1.02 -5.11
C ALA A 176 4.63 -1.94 -5.84
N LEU A 177 4.64 -1.93 -7.18
CA LEU A 177 3.85 -2.84 -8.00
C LEU A 177 4.16 -4.31 -7.67
N LYS A 178 5.45 -4.71 -7.59
CA LYS A 178 5.82 -6.09 -7.26
C LYS A 178 5.29 -6.55 -5.91
N ASN A 179 5.27 -5.67 -4.90
CA ASN A 179 4.71 -5.99 -3.58
C ASN A 179 3.19 -6.16 -3.64
N GLU A 180 2.50 -5.30 -4.39
CA GLU A 180 1.03 -5.37 -4.53
C GLU A 180 0.55 -6.61 -5.29
N PHE A 181 1.31 -7.03 -6.30
CA PHE A 181 0.98 -8.17 -7.16
C PHE A 181 1.78 -9.45 -6.82
N ILE A 182 2.55 -9.47 -5.74
CA ILE A 182 3.36 -10.63 -5.29
C ILE A 182 4.19 -11.22 -6.45
N ASN A 183 4.87 -10.35 -7.20
CA ASN A 183 5.68 -10.67 -8.40
C ASN A 183 4.91 -11.21 -9.63
N GLU A 184 3.58 -11.17 -9.64
CA GLU A 184 2.74 -11.56 -10.78
C GLU A 184 2.13 -10.33 -11.47
N LEU A 185 2.98 -9.53 -12.11
CA LEU A 185 2.58 -8.26 -12.71
C LEU A 185 1.89 -8.41 -14.07
N LEU A 186 2.33 -9.36 -14.88
CA LEU A 186 1.88 -9.49 -16.28
C LEU A 186 0.52 -10.18 -16.40
N ASN A 187 -0.24 -9.76 -17.42
CA ASN A 187 -1.48 -10.41 -17.76
C ASN A 187 -1.27 -11.82 -18.35
N LYS A 188 -1.61 -12.83 -17.55
CA LYS A 188 -1.50 -14.24 -17.94
C LYS A 188 -2.56 -14.65 -18.96
N ARG A 189 -3.73 -13.99 -19.00
CA ARG A 189 -4.85 -14.39 -19.86
C ARG A 189 -4.57 -14.16 -21.34
N ASN A 190 -3.75 -13.17 -21.67
CA ASN A 190 -3.35 -12.88 -23.05
C ASN A 190 -1.89 -13.27 -23.36
N GLY A 191 -1.19 -13.93 -22.43
CA GLY A 191 0.19 -14.38 -22.63
C GLY A 191 1.20 -13.23 -22.79
N ALA A 192 0.94 -12.07 -22.18
CA ALA A 192 1.81 -10.92 -22.30
C ALA A 192 3.22 -11.20 -21.77
N LYS A 193 4.24 -10.73 -22.51
CA LYS A 193 5.66 -10.79 -22.10
C LYS A 193 6.15 -9.51 -21.43
N GLU A 194 5.44 -8.41 -21.68
CA GLU A 194 5.75 -7.08 -21.18
C GLU A 194 4.44 -6.34 -20.87
N ALA A 195 4.55 -5.40 -19.93
CA ALA A 195 3.49 -4.49 -19.52
C ALA A 195 3.95 -3.05 -19.65
N TYR A 196 2.98 -2.16 -19.84
CA TYR A 196 3.18 -0.73 -19.99
C TYR A 196 2.33 0.03 -18.98
N LEU A 197 2.93 1.01 -18.33
CA LEU A 197 2.26 1.96 -17.46
C LEU A 197 2.78 3.37 -17.77
N SER A 198 1.87 4.32 -17.90
CA SER A 198 2.21 5.74 -18.01
C SER A 198 1.26 6.58 -17.18
N LEU A 199 1.80 7.66 -16.62
CA LEU A 199 1.04 8.75 -16.03
C LEU A 199 1.28 10.00 -16.87
N GLU A 200 0.20 10.57 -17.36
CA GLU A 200 0.17 11.84 -18.09
C GLU A 200 -0.50 12.90 -17.22
N MET A 201 0.00 14.13 -17.31
CA MET A 201 -0.57 15.29 -16.66
C MET A 201 -0.77 16.40 -17.67
N ASP A 202 -2.01 16.86 -17.82
CA ASP A 202 -2.41 17.83 -18.84
C ASP A 202 -1.87 17.43 -20.23
N ASP A 203 -0.84 18.12 -20.74
CA ASP A 203 -0.24 17.86 -22.06
C ASP A 203 1.17 17.23 -22.00
N PHE A 204 1.68 16.87 -20.81
CA PHE A 204 3.02 16.30 -20.67
C PHE A 204 3.01 14.93 -19.98
N LYS A 205 4.00 14.10 -20.34
CA LYS A 205 4.11 12.74 -19.82
C LYS A 205 4.98 12.73 -18.57
N VAL A 206 4.39 12.51 -17.40
CA VAL A 206 5.11 12.44 -16.12
C VAL A 206 6.11 11.29 -16.14
N PHE A 207 5.64 10.11 -16.53
CA PHE A 207 6.51 8.97 -16.80
C PHE A 207 5.86 7.97 -17.76
N GLU A 208 6.71 7.16 -18.37
CA GLU A 208 6.37 5.88 -18.99
C GLU A 208 7.35 4.81 -18.53
N ILE A 209 6.81 3.65 -18.20
CA ILE A 209 7.57 2.48 -17.78
C ILE A 209 7.08 1.25 -18.53
N THR A 210 8.04 0.51 -19.08
CA THR A 210 7.80 -0.83 -19.65
C THR A 210 8.59 -1.83 -18.83
N PHE A 211 7.97 -2.93 -18.44
CA PHE A 211 8.60 -3.92 -17.56
C PHE A 211 8.07 -5.33 -17.81
N ASN A 212 8.81 -6.32 -17.29
CA ASN A 212 8.35 -7.71 -17.17
C ASN A 212 8.28 -8.10 -15.67
N ASN A 213 7.97 -9.36 -15.35
CA ASN A 213 7.87 -9.80 -13.94
C ASN A 213 9.22 -9.73 -13.18
N LYS A 214 10.35 -9.63 -13.87
CA LYS A 214 11.69 -9.63 -13.28
C LYS A 214 12.26 -8.23 -13.14
N GLU A 215 12.25 -7.46 -14.23
CA GLU A 215 13.00 -6.21 -14.38
C GLU A 215 12.25 -5.15 -15.18
N ILE A 216 12.76 -3.93 -15.10
CA ILE A 216 12.34 -2.77 -15.90
C ILE A 216 13.06 -2.84 -17.26
N LEU A 217 12.31 -2.71 -18.34
CA LEU A 217 12.84 -2.76 -19.72
C LEU A 217 13.15 -1.36 -20.26
N SER A 218 12.30 -0.38 -19.94
CA SER A 218 12.51 1.02 -20.31
C SER A 218 11.81 1.94 -19.31
N PHE A 219 12.42 3.08 -19.03
CA PHE A 219 11.80 4.14 -18.25
C PHE A 219 12.15 5.50 -18.85
N ASN A 220 11.17 6.39 -18.91
CA ASN A 220 11.35 7.78 -19.30
C ASN A 220 10.48 8.67 -18.40
N SER A 221 11.03 9.79 -17.95
CA SER A 221 10.33 10.79 -17.12
C SER A 221 10.89 12.17 -17.40
N GLU A 222 10.02 13.15 -17.58
CA GLU A 222 10.43 14.53 -17.85
C GLU A 222 10.96 15.25 -16.59
N GLN A 223 10.43 14.94 -15.41
CA GLN A 223 10.70 15.70 -14.18
C GLN A 223 11.27 14.86 -13.03
N ASN A 224 11.38 13.53 -13.17
CA ASN A 224 11.82 12.58 -12.13
C ASN A 224 11.11 12.77 -10.76
N LYS A 225 9.92 13.35 -10.77
CA LYS A 225 9.08 13.58 -9.58
C LYS A 225 7.65 13.22 -9.92
N LEU A 226 7.00 12.50 -9.01
CA LEU A 226 5.58 12.23 -9.11
C LEU A 226 4.79 13.40 -8.52
N PRO A 227 3.66 13.76 -9.16
CA PRO A 227 2.77 14.83 -8.68
C PRO A 227 1.93 14.39 -7.47
N ILE A 228 1.78 13.08 -7.28
CA ILE A 228 1.07 12.47 -6.16
C ILE A 228 2.06 12.33 -5.00
N LYS A 229 1.69 12.80 -3.81
CA LYS A 229 2.58 12.70 -2.63
C LYS A 229 2.31 11.47 -1.78
N ASP A 230 1.07 11.01 -1.73
CA ASP A 230 0.68 9.83 -0.97
C ASP A 230 -0.58 9.18 -1.57
N SER A 231 -0.80 7.90 -1.26
CA SER A 231 -2.04 7.21 -1.60
C SER A 231 -2.44 6.23 -0.51
N THR A 232 -3.75 6.12 -0.26
CA THR A 232 -4.30 5.18 0.72
C THR A 232 -5.33 4.30 0.04
N LEU A 233 -5.19 2.97 0.18
CA LEU A 233 -6.13 1.99 -0.35
C LEU A 233 -6.89 1.32 0.80
N ILE A 234 -8.22 1.36 0.73
CA ILE A 234 -9.14 0.74 1.68
C ILE A 234 -9.86 -0.40 0.96
N GLU A 235 -9.56 -1.65 1.30
CA GLU A 235 -10.27 -2.84 0.79
C GLU A 235 -11.45 -3.25 1.70
N GLY A 236 -11.43 -2.90 2.99
CA GLY A 236 -12.52 -3.22 3.90
C GLY A 236 -12.19 -3.13 5.40
N PRO A 237 -13.18 -3.41 6.26
CA PRO A 237 -13.07 -3.20 7.72
C PRO A 237 -12.20 -4.24 8.44
N TYR A 238 -11.77 -5.30 7.75
CA TYR A 238 -10.96 -6.38 8.32
C TYR A 238 -9.55 -5.93 8.76
N ILE A 239 -9.15 -4.73 8.37
CA ILE A 239 -7.86 -4.13 8.73
C ILE A 239 -7.69 -4.01 10.26
N PHE A 240 -8.76 -3.77 11.02
CA PHE A 240 -8.66 -3.64 12.48
C PHE A 240 -8.22 -4.95 13.14
N GLN A 241 -8.69 -6.11 12.64
CA GLN A 241 -8.22 -7.40 13.13
C GLN A 241 -6.76 -7.64 12.72
N LEU A 242 -6.40 -7.31 11.47
CA LEU A 242 -5.03 -7.48 10.98
C LEU A 242 -4.03 -6.59 11.71
N ALA A 243 -4.39 -5.36 12.07
CA ALA A 243 -3.53 -4.41 12.75
C ALA A 243 -2.98 -4.98 14.07
N SER A 244 -3.85 -5.61 14.89
CA SER A 244 -3.42 -6.26 16.14
C SER A 244 -2.37 -7.35 15.91
N ILE A 245 -2.55 -8.19 14.88
CA ILE A 245 -1.62 -9.27 14.54
C ILE A 245 -0.30 -8.71 14.01
N ILE A 246 -0.36 -7.72 13.11
CA ILE A 246 0.82 -7.10 12.51
C ILE A 246 1.66 -6.40 13.58
N HIS A 247 1.00 -5.69 14.50
CA HIS A 247 1.65 -5.04 15.62
C HIS A 247 2.36 -6.07 16.52
N ASP A 248 1.70 -7.18 16.87
CA ASP A 248 2.29 -8.26 17.65
C ASP A 248 3.51 -8.90 16.95
N ILE A 249 3.47 -9.08 15.62
CA ILE A 249 4.60 -9.59 14.85
C ILE A 249 5.78 -8.60 14.93
N SER A 250 5.52 -7.30 14.73
CA SER A 250 6.56 -6.27 14.79
C SER A 250 7.24 -6.18 16.17
N ILE A 251 6.46 -6.34 17.26
CA ILE A 251 6.97 -6.41 18.64
C ILE A 251 7.82 -7.66 18.85
N ARG A 252 7.35 -8.83 18.38
CA ARG A 252 8.11 -10.09 18.52
C ARG A 252 9.43 -10.05 17.76
N ASP A 253 9.47 -9.39 16.59
CA ASP A 253 10.70 -9.19 15.82
C ASP A 253 11.69 -8.26 16.54
N SER A 254 11.21 -7.23 17.24
CA SER A 254 12.08 -6.34 18.03
C SER A 254 12.60 -6.98 19.33
N ILE A 255 11.85 -7.91 19.92
CA ILE A 255 12.20 -8.56 21.20
C ILE A 255 12.99 -9.88 21.01
N SER A 256 12.71 -10.67 19.96
CA SER A 256 13.26 -12.02 19.85
C SER A 256 14.64 -12.07 19.16
N ARG A 257 15.65 -12.57 19.88
CA ARG A 257 16.98 -12.92 19.34
C ARG A 257 16.99 -14.20 18.49
N ARG A 258 15.83 -14.83 18.28
CA ARG A 258 15.68 -16.06 17.49
C ARG A 258 14.73 -15.76 16.34
N SER A 259 15.32 -15.40 15.21
CA SER A 259 14.61 -15.09 13.97
C SER A 259 13.82 -16.30 13.48
N THR A 260 12.52 -16.36 13.79
CA THR A 260 11.63 -17.12 12.93
C THR A 260 11.39 -16.25 11.70
N LYS A 261 11.76 -16.76 10.51
CA LYS A 261 11.48 -16.15 9.20
C LYS A 261 9.98 -16.02 9.00
N ILE A 262 9.36 -15.00 9.57
CA ILE A 262 8.03 -14.58 9.20
C ILE A 262 8.25 -13.37 8.29
N ASN A 263 8.42 -13.63 6.99
CA ASN A 263 8.15 -12.62 5.97
C ASN A 263 6.70 -12.85 5.56
N PRO A 264 5.73 -12.26 6.27
CA PRO A 264 4.35 -12.44 5.88
C PRO A 264 4.21 -11.81 4.49
N LYS A 265 3.70 -12.58 3.52
CA LYS A 265 3.42 -12.08 2.16
C LYS A 265 2.16 -11.22 2.19
N ILE A 266 2.21 -10.15 2.98
CA ILE A 266 1.13 -9.17 3.13
C ILE A 266 1.37 -8.10 2.06
N PRO A 267 0.38 -7.78 1.21
CA PRO A 267 0.46 -6.65 0.30
C PRO A 267 0.81 -5.36 1.05
N TYR A 268 1.60 -4.48 0.44
CA TYR A 268 2.12 -3.31 1.13
C TYR A 268 1.00 -2.35 1.57
N HIS A 269 -0.08 -2.22 0.79
CA HIS A 269 -1.23 -1.40 1.17
C HIS A 269 -1.88 -1.78 2.51
N VAL A 270 -1.85 -3.06 2.89
CA VAL A 270 -2.38 -3.50 4.19
C VAL A 270 -1.47 -3.00 5.31
N LEU A 271 -0.14 -3.09 5.12
CA LEU A 271 0.83 -2.59 6.10
C LEU A 271 0.77 -1.07 6.22
N ASP A 272 0.68 -0.36 5.09
CA ASP A 272 0.53 1.10 5.04
C ASP A 272 -0.76 1.54 5.75
N LEU A 273 -1.90 0.94 5.44
CA LEU A 273 -3.17 1.28 6.09
C LEU A 273 -3.12 1.03 7.60
N CYS A 274 -2.59 -0.11 8.04
CA CYS A 274 -2.35 -0.36 9.47
C CYS A 274 -1.48 0.73 10.10
N SER A 275 -0.36 1.09 9.45
CA SER A 275 0.56 2.12 9.93
C SER A 275 -0.08 3.51 9.98
N LYS A 276 -0.96 3.84 9.03
CA LYS A 276 -1.71 5.11 9.01
C LYS A 276 -2.77 5.16 10.10
N LEU A 277 -3.50 4.06 10.31
CA LEU A 277 -4.46 3.94 11.40
C LEU A 277 -3.74 4.03 12.77
N ASP A 278 -2.59 3.38 12.92
CA ASP A 278 -1.73 3.54 14.10
C ASP A 278 -1.17 4.97 14.22
N GLY A 279 -0.79 5.60 13.10
CA GLY A 279 -0.28 6.97 13.06
C GLY A 279 -1.31 8.02 13.47
N SER A 280 -2.61 7.68 13.45
CA SER A 280 -3.69 8.54 13.96
C SER A 280 -3.74 8.62 15.50
N ARG A 281 -2.87 7.90 16.22
CA ARG A 281 -2.69 7.92 17.68
C ARG A 281 -2.45 9.34 18.23
N GLY A 282 -3.13 9.67 19.33
CA GLY A 282 -2.81 10.85 20.15
C GLY A 282 -3.06 12.20 19.47
N ILE A 283 -3.73 12.22 18.30
CA ILE A 283 -4.30 13.44 17.72
C ILE A 283 -5.62 13.73 18.44
N ASP A 284 -5.55 13.86 19.76
CA ASP A 284 -6.60 14.46 20.56
C ASP A 284 -6.54 15.96 20.27
N ASN A 285 -7.54 16.50 19.56
CA ASN A 285 -7.77 17.94 19.47
C ASN A 285 -6.63 18.80 18.88
N ILE A 286 -5.82 18.29 17.93
CA ILE A 286 -4.90 19.18 17.19
C ILE A 286 -5.67 19.86 16.06
N ASN A 287 -6.22 21.03 16.44
CA ASN A 287 -6.91 22.04 15.64
C ASN A 287 -8.26 21.65 15.04
N ASP A 288 -9.28 22.36 15.51
CA ASP A 288 -10.65 22.43 15.02
C ASP A 288 -10.82 22.97 13.58
N LYS A 289 -9.79 22.84 12.74
CA LYS A 289 -9.65 23.50 11.43
C LYS A 289 -9.16 22.56 10.32
N SER A 290 -9.30 21.24 10.45
CA SER A 290 -9.16 20.37 9.28
C SER A 290 -10.43 20.50 8.43
N ASP A 291 -10.26 20.83 7.15
CA ASP A 291 -11.39 20.88 6.22
C ASP A 291 -11.96 19.45 6.01
N TRP A 292 -11.10 18.43 6.06
CA TRP A 292 -11.48 17.01 5.93
C TRP A 292 -11.97 16.43 7.27
N ARG A 293 -13.30 16.35 7.43
CA ARG A 293 -13.98 15.80 8.62
C ARG A 293 -15.24 15.04 8.27
N ILE A 294 -15.40 13.89 8.92
CA ILE A 294 -16.63 13.09 8.90
C ILE A 294 -17.47 13.40 10.15
N GLU A 295 -18.78 13.55 9.95
CA GLU A 295 -19.73 13.70 11.05
C GLU A 295 -20.19 12.30 11.46
N THR A 296 -19.43 11.64 12.36
CA THR A 296 -19.71 10.24 12.76
C THR A 296 -21.13 10.06 13.30
N LYS A 297 -21.70 11.11 13.92
CA LYS A 297 -23.08 11.15 14.43
C LYS A 297 -24.14 10.88 13.37
N ASP A 298 -23.86 11.11 12.09
CA ASP A 298 -24.78 10.74 11.01
C ASP A 298 -24.90 9.22 10.83
N PHE A 299 -23.92 8.47 11.32
CA PHE A 299 -23.83 7.02 11.19
C PHE A 299 -24.11 6.30 12.52
N TYR A 300 -23.43 6.71 13.59
CA TYR A 300 -23.54 6.10 14.92
C TYR A 300 -23.11 7.08 16.03
N ASP A 301 -23.56 6.83 17.26
CA ASP A 301 -23.15 7.60 18.42
C ASP A 301 -21.76 7.17 18.90
N GLY A 302 -20.88 8.15 19.13
CA GLY A 302 -19.53 7.93 19.66
C GLY A 302 -18.39 8.12 18.67
N SER A 303 -17.18 7.73 19.10
CA SER A 303 -15.94 7.79 18.32
C SER A 303 -15.10 6.53 18.52
N ILE A 304 -14.43 6.09 17.45
CA ILE A 304 -13.44 5.02 17.54
C ILE A 304 -12.07 5.67 17.60
N ASP A 305 -11.32 5.35 18.66
CA ASP A 305 -10.00 5.91 18.90
C ASP A 305 -9.03 4.79 19.33
N TYR A 306 -7.74 4.98 19.05
CA TYR A 306 -6.72 4.04 19.48
C TYR A 306 -6.34 4.28 20.96
N LYS A 307 -6.39 3.23 21.79
CA LYS A 307 -5.92 3.29 23.18
C LYS A 307 -4.57 2.60 23.33
N LEU A 308 -3.60 3.37 23.84
CA LEU A 308 -2.24 2.89 24.11
C LEU A 308 -2.20 1.83 25.21
N GLU A 309 -3.06 1.95 26.22
CA GLU A 309 -3.08 1.06 27.39
C GLU A 309 -3.45 -0.38 27.02
N THR A 310 -4.44 -0.54 26.15
CA THR A 310 -4.93 -1.83 25.67
C THR A 310 -4.33 -2.23 24.33
N ASN A 311 -3.52 -1.34 23.72
CA ASN A 311 -2.92 -1.50 22.41
C ASN A 311 -3.95 -1.91 21.33
N ASN A 312 -5.12 -1.28 21.37
CA ASN A 312 -6.28 -1.63 20.54
C ASN A 312 -7.11 -0.39 20.19
N PHE A 313 -7.93 -0.51 19.14
CA PHE A 313 -8.98 0.46 18.85
C PHE A 313 -10.21 0.18 19.71
N GLU A 314 -10.82 1.25 20.24
CA GLU A 314 -11.98 1.19 21.12
C GLU A 314 -13.03 2.22 20.69
N LEU A 315 -14.29 1.81 20.68
CA LEU A 315 -15.45 2.69 20.51
C LEU A 315 -15.84 3.25 21.88
N ASN A 316 -15.86 4.57 21.98
CA ASN A 316 -16.41 5.30 23.12
C ASN A 316 -17.81 5.80 22.75
N GLU A 317 -18.84 5.21 23.33
CA GLU A 317 -20.25 5.56 23.12
C GLU A 317 -20.93 5.77 24.46
N ASN A 318 -21.40 6.99 24.75
CA ASN A 318 -22.18 7.30 25.96
C ASN A 318 -21.56 6.78 27.27
N GLU A 319 -20.26 7.01 27.48
CA GLU A 319 -19.45 6.52 28.61
C GLU A 319 -19.20 4.99 28.65
N LEU A 320 -19.71 4.24 27.67
CA LEU A 320 -19.40 2.83 27.47
C LEU A 320 -18.22 2.67 26.50
N ILE A 321 -17.36 1.70 26.81
CA ILE A 321 -16.17 1.39 26.03
C ILE A 321 -16.33 -0.01 25.43
N PHE A 322 -16.29 -0.10 24.11
CA PHE A 322 -16.35 -1.36 23.39
C PHE A 322 -15.05 -1.60 22.62
N ASN A 323 -14.47 -2.79 22.77
CA ASN A 323 -13.37 -3.21 21.91
C ASN A 323 -13.83 -3.22 20.43
N VAL A 324 -13.01 -2.72 19.51
CA VAL A 324 -13.36 -2.67 18.07
C VAL A 324 -13.77 -4.04 17.52
N ASN A 325 -13.26 -5.14 18.06
CA ASN A 325 -13.66 -6.49 17.63
C ASN A 325 -15.16 -6.75 17.80
N ASN A 326 -15.79 -6.12 18.79
CA ASN A 326 -17.22 -6.25 19.10
C ASN A 326 -18.09 -5.22 18.34
N VAL A 327 -17.48 -4.35 17.52
CA VAL A 327 -18.18 -3.33 16.72
C VAL A 327 -18.57 -3.89 15.35
N SER A 328 -19.70 -3.45 14.81
CA SER A 328 -20.20 -3.88 13.50
C SER A 328 -19.23 -3.51 12.36
N SER A 329 -19.22 -4.32 11.28
CA SER A 329 -18.33 -4.08 10.13
C SER A 329 -18.64 -2.76 9.42
N GLY A 330 -19.90 -2.36 9.34
CA GLY A 330 -20.27 -1.08 8.75
C GLY A 330 -19.72 0.12 9.53
N MET A 331 -19.80 0.10 10.88
CA MET A 331 -19.21 1.16 11.71
C MET A 331 -17.68 1.21 11.56
N LYS A 332 -17.03 0.04 11.47
CA LYS A 332 -15.59 -0.04 11.19
C LYS A 332 -15.21 0.63 9.87
N SER A 333 -15.97 0.41 8.80
CA SER A 333 -15.72 1.06 7.50
C SER A 333 -15.76 2.59 7.60
N ILE A 334 -16.67 3.15 8.39
CA ILE A 334 -16.76 4.58 8.65
C ILE A 334 -15.59 5.07 9.53
N ALA A 335 -15.26 4.30 10.56
CA ALA A 335 -14.17 4.62 11.48
C ALA A 335 -12.80 4.69 10.78
N ILE A 336 -12.55 3.85 9.77
CA ILE A 336 -11.31 3.94 8.96
C ILE A 336 -11.19 5.33 8.34
N LEU A 337 -12.25 5.83 7.72
CA LEU A 337 -12.25 7.17 7.11
C LEU A 337 -12.08 8.27 8.16
N ASP A 338 -12.75 8.15 9.31
CA ASP A 338 -12.61 9.09 10.43
C ASP A 338 -11.16 9.17 10.91
N LEU A 339 -10.55 8.03 11.20
CA LEU A 339 -9.15 7.93 11.66
C LEU A 339 -8.16 8.47 10.63
N LEU A 340 -8.37 8.19 9.34
CA LEU A 340 -7.54 8.73 8.27
C LEU A 340 -7.68 10.25 8.11
N CYS A 341 -8.88 10.80 8.32
CA CYS A 341 -9.11 12.24 8.35
C CYS A 341 -8.42 12.89 9.57
N LYS A 342 -8.58 12.30 10.76
CA LYS A 342 -7.90 12.73 12.00
C LYS A 342 -6.37 12.72 11.83
N GLY A 343 -5.84 11.68 11.18
CA GLY A 343 -4.43 11.51 10.85
C GLY A 343 -3.90 12.40 9.72
N TYR A 344 -4.75 13.21 9.07
CA TYR A 344 -4.39 14.05 7.91
C TYR A 344 -3.85 13.27 6.69
N PHE A 345 -4.08 11.95 6.64
CA PHE A 345 -3.73 11.08 5.50
C PHE A 345 -4.65 11.31 4.30
N ILE A 346 -5.82 11.90 4.54
CA ILE A 346 -6.76 12.37 3.51
C ILE A 346 -6.61 13.89 3.39
N ASN A 347 -6.09 14.36 2.26
CA ASN A 347 -5.91 15.78 1.96
C ASN A 347 -5.90 16.01 0.43
N SER A 348 -5.57 17.23 -0.03
CA SER A 348 -5.55 17.58 -1.47
C SER A 348 -4.34 17.04 -2.25
N GLU A 349 -3.32 16.54 -1.56
CA GLU A 349 -2.08 16.01 -2.16
C GLU A 349 -2.04 14.48 -2.16
N SER A 350 -3.08 13.83 -1.61
CA SER A 350 -3.21 12.37 -1.57
C SER A 350 -4.31 11.82 -2.49
N ILE A 351 -4.14 10.57 -2.89
CA ILE A 351 -5.20 9.78 -3.54
C ILE A 351 -5.84 8.86 -2.50
N LEU A 352 -7.15 8.97 -2.32
CA LEU A 352 -7.95 8.02 -1.54
C LEU A 352 -8.57 7.00 -2.49
N ILE A 353 -8.29 5.72 -2.27
CA ILE A 353 -8.81 4.62 -3.07
C ILE A 353 -9.68 3.76 -2.16
N VAL A 354 -10.95 3.59 -2.55
CA VAL A 354 -11.93 2.83 -1.77
C VAL A 354 -12.46 1.69 -2.66
N ASP A 355 -12.09 0.46 -2.32
CA ASP A 355 -12.55 -0.74 -3.02
C ASP A 355 -13.80 -1.29 -2.34
N GLU A 356 -14.88 -1.43 -3.12
CA GLU A 356 -16.16 -2.02 -2.71
C GLU A 356 -16.72 -1.50 -1.37
N PRO A 357 -16.91 -0.17 -1.22
CA PRO A 357 -17.41 0.42 0.02
C PRO A 357 -18.76 -0.13 0.48
N GLU A 358 -19.55 -0.73 -0.43
CA GLU A 358 -20.86 -1.33 -0.15
C GLU A 358 -20.84 -2.61 0.70
N THR A 359 -19.74 -3.38 0.72
CA THR A 359 -19.72 -4.80 1.13
C THR A 359 -20.19 -5.08 2.55
N ASN A 360 -20.21 -4.07 3.41
CA ASN A 360 -20.61 -4.17 4.81
C ASN A 360 -21.58 -3.06 5.26
N LEU A 361 -22.15 -2.31 4.31
CA LEU A 361 -23.00 -1.16 4.58
C LEU A 361 -24.45 -1.44 4.18
N HIS A 362 -25.38 -1.17 5.09
CA HIS A 362 -26.80 -1.09 4.75
C HIS A 362 -27.04 0.08 3.77
N PRO A 363 -28.04 0.02 2.86
CA PRO A 363 -28.27 1.05 1.84
C PRO A 363 -28.33 2.50 2.34
N GLN A 364 -28.85 2.73 3.55
CA GLN A 364 -28.87 4.06 4.17
C GLN A 364 -27.44 4.60 4.41
N TRP A 365 -26.54 3.75 4.91
CA TRP A 365 -25.14 4.12 5.13
C TRP A 365 -24.36 4.22 3.82
N GLN A 366 -24.69 3.43 2.79
CA GLN A 366 -24.10 3.61 1.45
C GLN A 366 -24.36 5.02 0.92
N ASN A 367 -25.58 5.55 1.10
CA ASN A 367 -25.93 6.91 0.71
C ASN A 367 -25.10 7.97 1.46
N LEU A 368 -24.95 7.83 2.78
CA LEU A 368 -24.16 8.74 3.60
C LEU A 368 -22.66 8.65 3.26
N TYR A 369 -22.15 7.44 3.03
CA TYR A 369 -20.78 7.19 2.60
C TYR A 369 -20.50 7.89 1.27
N ALA A 370 -21.38 7.73 0.28
CA ALA A 370 -21.26 8.41 -1.01
C ALA A 370 -21.25 9.95 -0.84
N LYS A 371 -22.19 10.52 -0.06
CA LYS A 371 -22.18 11.97 0.24
C LYS A 371 -20.86 12.42 0.84
N PHE A 372 -20.30 11.64 1.76
CA PHE A 372 -19.04 11.95 2.40
C PHE A 372 -17.86 11.93 1.42
N LEU A 373 -17.77 10.92 0.55
CA LEU A 373 -16.75 10.91 -0.51
C LEU A 373 -16.87 12.13 -1.43
N ILE A 374 -18.08 12.51 -1.84
CA ILE A 374 -18.31 13.72 -2.65
C ILE A 374 -17.85 14.98 -1.90
N LYS A 375 -18.08 15.07 -0.58
CA LYS A 375 -17.60 16.19 0.25
C LYS A 375 -16.07 16.29 0.21
N LEU A 376 -15.36 15.18 0.45
CA LEU A 376 -13.90 15.13 0.40
C LEU A 376 -13.36 15.48 -0.99
N ALA A 377 -13.99 14.96 -2.05
CA ALA A 377 -13.60 15.26 -3.42
C ALA A 377 -13.80 16.74 -3.79
N ASN A 378 -14.84 17.39 -3.28
CA ASN A 378 -15.03 18.84 -3.43
C ASN A 378 -13.98 19.67 -2.67
N GLN A 379 -13.37 19.11 -1.64
CA GLN A 379 -12.26 19.72 -0.89
C GLN A 379 -10.90 19.50 -1.59
N GLY A 380 -10.89 18.82 -2.73
CA GLY A 380 -9.70 18.63 -3.56
C GLY A 380 -8.96 17.31 -3.36
N THR A 381 -9.48 16.40 -2.51
CA THR A 381 -8.95 15.03 -2.45
C THR A 381 -9.28 14.29 -3.74
N ARG A 382 -8.30 13.61 -4.34
CA ARG A 382 -8.54 12.73 -5.49
C ARG A 382 -9.06 11.40 -4.98
N ILE A 383 -10.25 11.00 -5.39
CA ILE A 383 -10.90 9.78 -4.90
C ILE A 383 -11.14 8.83 -6.08
N LEU A 384 -10.62 7.61 -5.94
CA LEU A 384 -10.92 6.49 -6.81
C LEU A 384 -11.83 5.51 -6.05
N VAL A 385 -13.01 5.25 -6.58
CA VAL A 385 -13.96 4.29 -6.02
C VAL A 385 -14.18 3.16 -6.99
N ASN A 386 -14.05 1.94 -6.51
CA ASN A 386 -14.50 0.76 -7.24
C ASN A 386 -15.77 0.22 -6.59
N THR A 387 -16.75 -0.15 -7.40
CA THR A 387 -18.00 -0.70 -6.87
C THR A 387 -18.63 -1.70 -7.83
N HIS A 388 -19.24 -2.75 -7.29
CA HIS A 388 -20.13 -3.66 -8.01
C HIS A 388 -21.60 -3.46 -7.61
N SER A 389 -21.90 -2.41 -6.81
CA SER A 389 -23.25 -2.10 -6.34
C SER A 389 -23.93 -1.06 -7.22
N PRO A 390 -25.10 -1.38 -7.82
CA PRO A 390 -25.96 -0.40 -8.48
C PRO A 390 -26.32 0.77 -7.54
N TYR A 391 -26.64 0.47 -6.27
CA TYR A 391 -27.04 1.46 -5.28
C TYR A 391 -25.92 2.46 -4.97
N MET A 392 -24.68 1.98 -4.82
CA MET A 392 -23.51 2.84 -4.57
C MET A 392 -23.20 3.69 -5.79
N LEU A 393 -23.21 3.09 -6.98
CA LEU A 393 -22.98 3.78 -8.25
C LEU A 393 -24.01 4.90 -8.48
N GLU A 394 -25.29 4.61 -8.28
CA GLU A 394 -26.38 5.58 -8.42
C GLU A 394 -26.26 6.70 -7.37
N SER A 395 -25.95 6.35 -6.12
CA SER A 395 -25.71 7.34 -5.05
C SER A 395 -24.57 8.30 -5.41
N LEU A 396 -23.42 7.77 -5.83
CA LEU A 396 -22.27 8.57 -6.25
C LEU A 396 -22.63 9.47 -7.43
N LYS A 397 -23.38 8.96 -8.42
CA LYS A 397 -23.83 9.75 -9.56
C LYS A 397 -24.75 10.90 -9.13
N ILE A 398 -25.82 10.60 -8.38
CA ILE A 398 -26.79 11.61 -7.92
C ILE A 398 -26.09 12.70 -7.10
N TYR A 399 -25.23 12.33 -6.15
CA TYR A 399 -24.55 13.32 -5.31
C TYR A 399 -23.46 14.07 -6.07
N SER A 400 -22.78 13.45 -7.03
CA SER A 400 -21.84 14.13 -7.91
C SER A 400 -22.53 15.19 -8.78
N ASP A 401 -23.69 14.87 -9.36
CA ASP A 401 -24.47 15.79 -10.22
C ASP A 401 -25.07 16.96 -9.41
N LYS A 402 -25.39 16.74 -8.14
CA LYS A 402 -25.85 17.78 -7.20
C LYS A 402 -24.73 18.66 -6.65
N SER A 403 -23.47 18.28 -6.87
CA SER A 403 -22.30 18.96 -6.31
C SER A 403 -21.76 20.06 -7.24
N ASN A 404 -20.61 20.65 -6.88
CA ASN A 404 -20.01 21.70 -7.70
C ASN A 404 -19.59 21.15 -9.07
N LYS A 405 -19.84 21.93 -10.14
CA LYS A 405 -19.40 21.58 -11.50
C LYS A 405 -17.89 21.34 -11.63
N SER A 406 -17.10 21.89 -10.70
CA SER A 406 -15.64 21.69 -10.61
C SER A 406 -15.22 20.33 -10.04
N LEU A 407 -16.14 19.45 -9.66
CA LEU A 407 -15.80 18.11 -9.18
C LEU A 407 -15.13 17.26 -10.27
N GLY A 408 -15.56 17.40 -11.53
CA GLY A 408 -14.99 16.63 -12.65
C GLY A 408 -15.23 15.12 -12.54
N ALA A 409 -16.36 14.69 -11.99
CA ALA A 409 -16.64 13.27 -11.78
C ALA A 409 -16.60 12.44 -13.08
N LYS A 410 -15.86 11.32 -13.07
CA LYS A 410 -15.75 10.37 -14.19
C LYS A 410 -16.24 8.99 -13.77
N PHE A 411 -16.94 8.32 -14.70
CA PHE A 411 -17.54 7.01 -14.48
C PHE A 411 -17.07 6.07 -15.59
N TYR A 412 -16.49 4.94 -15.19
CA TYR A 412 -15.92 3.95 -16.10
C TYR A 412 -16.66 2.63 -15.96
N PHE A 413 -16.96 2.01 -17.10
CA PHE A 413 -17.49 0.66 -17.17
C PHE A 413 -16.37 -0.34 -17.38
N SER A 414 -16.13 -1.18 -16.38
CA SER A 414 -15.19 -2.30 -16.48
C SER A 414 -15.92 -3.58 -16.79
N HIS A 415 -15.63 -4.17 -17.95
CA HIS A 415 -16.31 -5.38 -18.40
C HIS A 415 -15.36 -6.31 -19.16
N LYS A 416 -15.77 -7.57 -19.26
CA LYS A 416 -14.99 -8.61 -19.91
C LYS A 416 -15.36 -8.66 -21.40
N CYS A 417 -14.39 -8.40 -22.27
CA CYS A 417 -14.49 -8.70 -23.70
C CYS A 417 -13.66 -9.96 -23.99
N GLU A 418 -14.32 -11.08 -24.27
CA GLU A 418 -13.68 -12.40 -24.47
C GLU A 418 -12.84 -12.83 -23.25
N ASN A 419 -11.51 -12.80 -23.37
CA ASN A 419 -10.56 -13.15 -22.31
C ASN A 419 -9.88 -11.93 -21.67
N ILE A 420 -10.16 -10.73 -22.17
CA ILE A 420 -9.48 -9.50 -21.77
C ILE A 420 -10.49 -8.56 -21.11
N ILE A 421 -10.02 -7.84 -20.10
CA ILE A 421 -10.82 -6.81 -19.43
C ILE A 421 -10.54 -5.46 -20.09
N LYS A 422 -11.61 -4.77 -20.45
CA LYS A 422 -11.59 -3.40 -20.96
C LYS A 422 -12.28 -2.47 -19.97
N ILE A 423 -11.82 -1.23 -19.92
CA ILE A 423 -12.34 -0.18 -19.07
C ILE A 423 -12.62 1.01 -19.98
N GLU A 424 -13.88 1.43 -20.04
CA GLU A 424 -14.36 2.47 -20.96
C GLU A 424 -15.02 3.61 -20.19
N ASP A 425 -14.70 4.86 -20.54
CA ASP A 425 -15.39 6.04 -19.98
C ASP A 425 -16.83 6.07 -20.51
N THR A 426 -17.80 6.13 -19.61
CA THR A 426 -19.21 6.18 -19.98
C THR A 426 -19.71 7.58 -20.31
N ASN A 427 -18.84 8.59 -20.21
CA ASN A 427 -19.16 10.01 -20.38
C ASN A 427 -20.36 10.43 -19.50
N GLY A 428 -20.45 9.82 -18.30
CA GLY A 428 -21.49 10.07 -17.32
C GLY A 428 -22.78 9.26 -17.49
N ASN A 429 -22.90 8.42 -18.53
CA ASN A 429 -24.05 7.51 -18.67
C ASN A 429 -23.81 6.20 -17.88
N ILE A 430 -24.41 6.09 -16.70
CA ILE A 430 -24.26 4.89 -15.86
C ILE A 430 -25.26 3.77 -16.16
N VAL A 431 -26.25 4.01 -17.03
CA VAL A 431 -27.32 3.02 -17.32
C VAL A 431 -26.76 1.67 -17.79
N PRO A 432 -25.82 1.60 -18.75
CA PRO A 432 -25.26 0.33 -19.18
C PRO A 432 -24.57 -0.46 -18.06
N ILE A 433 -23.99 0.25 -17.08
CA ILE A 433 -23.36 -0.37 -15.92
C ILE A 433 -24.43 -0.92 -14.98
N ILE A 434 -25.47 -0.14 -14.68
CA ILE A 434 -26.58 -0.57 -13.83
C ILE A 434 -27.26 -1.81 -14.41
N ASP A 435 -27.51 -1.82 -15.72
CA ASP A 435 -28.14 -2.95 -16.42
C ASP A 435 -27.29 -4.22 -16.28
N ALA A 436 -25.98 -4.11 -16.51
CA ALA A 436 -25.05 -5.23 -16.35
C ALA A 436 -24.99 -5.74 -14.89
N LEU A 437 -24.97 -4.84 -13.92
CA LEU A 437 -24.93 -5.21 -12.49
C LEU A 437 -26.26 -5.77 -11.97
N SER A 438 -27.39 -5.38 -12.58
CA SER A 438 -28.74 -5.80 -12.18
C SER A 438 -29.20 -7.07 -12.89
N ALA A 439 -28.51 -7.52 -13.94
CA ALA A 439 -28.82 -8.75 -14.67
C ALA A 439 -29.04 -10.00 -13.78
N PRO A 440 -28.24 -10.25 -12.72
CA PRO A 440 -28.49 -11.37 -11.82
C PRO A 440 -29.82 -11.28 -11.07
N LEU A 441 -30.26 -10.06 -10.72
CA LEU A 441 -31.55 -9.83 -10.05
C LEU A 441 -32.71 -10.08 -11.02
N TYR A 442 -32.59 -9.63 -12.27
CA TYR A 442 -33.61 -9.91 -13.28
C TYR A 442 -33.75 -11.41 -13.55
N SER A 443 -32.63 -12.14 -13.66
CA SER A 443 -32.65 -13.60 -13.79
C SER A 443 -33.35 -14.29 -12.61
N LEU A 444 -33.16 -13.79 -11.39
CA LEU A 444 -33.83 -14.33 -10.20
C LEU A 444 -35.34 -14.03 -10.20
N MET A 445 -35.73 -12.85 -10.68
CA MET A 445 -37.15 -12.48 -10.83
C MET A 445 -37.85 -13.36 -11.87
N GLU A 446 -37.19 -13.68 -12.99
CA GLU A 446 -37.71 -14.63 -13.98
C GLU A 446 -37.89 -16.02 -13.37
N GLU A 447 -36.92 -16.53 -12.60
CA GLU A 447 -37.06 -17.81 -11.90
C GLU A 447 -38.21 -17.83 -10.88
N LEU A 448 -38.49 -16.71 -10.22
CA LEU A 448 -39.62 -16.57 -9.29
C LEU A 448 -40.97 -16.65 -10.01
N GLU A 449 -41.11 -16.02 -11.17
CA GLU A 449 -42.33 -16.09 -11.99
C GLU A 449 -42.60 -17.52 -12.48
N ASP A 450 -41.55 -18.31 -12.73
CA ASP A 450 -41.69 -19.73 -13.09
C ASP A 450 -42.14 -20.61 -11.91
N VAL A 451 -41.84 -20.24 -10.66
CA VAL A 451 -42.30 -20.98 -9.46
C VAL A 451 -43.80 -20.82 -9.25
N ASP A 452 -44.37 -19.64 -9.54
CA ASP A 452 -45.81 -19.39 -9.43
C ASP A 452 -46.64 -20.12 -10.51
N ASN A 453 -45.98 -20.72 -11.51
CA ASN A 453 -46.59 -21.53 -12.58
C ASN A 453 -46.55 -23.06 -12.32
N PHE A 454 -46.04 -23.50 -11.17
CA PHE A 454 -46.10 -24.89 -10.67
C PHE A 454 -47.09 -25.02 -9.50
#